data_AF-A0A495LPM4-F1
#
_entry.id   AF-A0A495LPM4-F1
#
_cell.length_a   1.000
_cell.length_b   1.000
_cell.length_c   1.000
_cell.angle_alpha   90.00
_cell.angle_beta   90.00
_cell.angle_gamma   90.00
#
_symmetry.space_group_name_H-M   'P 1'
#
loop_
_entity.id
_entity.type
_entity.pdbx_description
1 polymer ?
#
loop_
_entity_poly.entity_id
_entity_poly.type
_entity_poly.pdbx_seq_one_letter_code
_entity_poly.pdbx_strand_id
1 'polypeptide(L)'
;MKKSIQLVVAVCVFTIFGCKQNSEAASESTTENTATQGGGQSAVIDETSNPNIVQVASGSKDHSTLVTAVKAAELVDVLSNAGPFTVFAPTNAAFDKLPKGTVEGLLEPGKKDDLKNILEYHTYVGNLKTEYMQDGQEYEQVNAGKIKITKVGDKVFVNGSEIVASIPTSNGIIHVINDVLLPKK
;
A
#
# COMPACT_ATOMS: atom_id res chain seq x y z
N MET A 1 64.78 -32.95 -8.21
CA MET A 1 63.64 -33.89 -8.18
C MET A 1 62.81 -33.63 -9.45
N LYS A 2 63.25 -34.04 -10.66
CA LYS A 2 62.94 -35.27 -11.45
C LYS A 2 61.44 -35.65 -11.40
N LYS A 3 60.66 -35.33 -12.45
CA LYS A 3 60.20 -36.19 -13.60
C LYS A 3 58.83 -36.87 -13.34
N SER A 4 57.76 -36.56 -14.10
CA SER A 4 57.23 -37.36 -15.25
C SER A 4 56.04 -38.29 -14.84
N ILE A 5 54.84 -38.23 -15.46
CA ILE A 5 54.35 -39.02 -16.64
C ILE A 5 53.43 -40.22 -16.28
N GLN A 6 52.28 -40.33 -16.97
CA GLN A 6 51.40 -41.51 -17.29
C GLN A 6 50.43 -42.02 -16.20
N LEU A 7 49.11 -42.20 -16.43
CA LEU A 7 48.32 -42.96 -17.44
C LEU A 7 48.20 -44.47 -17.15
N VAL A 8 47.01 -44.92 -16.70
CA VAL A 8 46.38 -46.26 -16.83
C VAL A 8 44.87 -46.07 -16.49
N VAL A 9 43.89 -46.01 -17.40
CA VAL A 9 43.25 -47.02 -18.29
C VAL A 9 42.59 -48.19 -17.55
N ALA A 10 41.26 -48.28 -17.59
CA ALA A 10 40.47 -49.48 -18.02
C ALA A 10 39.01 -49.45 -17.46
N VAL A 11 37.98 -49.39 -18.34
CA VAL A 11 37.04 -50.52 -18.67
C VAL A 11 35.91 -50.65 -17.61
N CYS A 12 34.59 -50.69 -17.85
CA CYS A 12 33.76 -51.15 -18.96
C CYS A 12 32.31 -50.60 -18.82
N VAL A 13 31.71 -50.21 -19.95
CA VAL A 13 30.37 -50.57 -20.42
C VAL A 13 29.27 -50.87 -19.37
N PHE A 14 28.26 -49.99 -19.30
CA PHE A 14 26.85 -50.41 -19.21
C PHE A 14 26.00 -49.51 -20.11
N THR A 15 25.61 -50.10 -21.24
CA THR A 15 24.81 -49.53 -22.30
C THR A 15 23.31 -49.79 -22.05
N ILE A 16 22.51 -48.73 -22.18
CA ILE A 16 21.11 -48.62 -22.70
C ILE A 16 20.01 -49.53 -22.11
N PHE A 17 19.05 -48.92 -21.41
CA PHE A 17 17.58 -49.19 -21.39
C PHE A 17 16.96 -48.06 -20.53
N GLY A 18 16.03 -47.19 -20.93
CA GLY A 18 15.21 -47.06 -22.12
C GLY A 18 14.59 -45.64 -22.19
N CYS A 19 13.96 -45.37 -23.33
CA CYS A 19 13.45 -44.10 -23.85
C CYS A 19 12.44 -43.36 -22.95
N LYS A 20 12.35 -42.02 -23.11
CA LYS A 20 11.26 -41.34 -23.87
C LYS A 20 11.32 -39.80 -23.69
N GLN A 21 11.55 -39.08 -24.81
CA GLN A 21 10.99 -37.78 -25.23
C GLN A 21 11.01 -36.58 -24.23
N ASN A 22 11.31 -35.33 -24.58
CA ASN A 22 11.55 -34.65 -25.84
C ASN A 22 12.10 -33.25 -25.49
N SER A 23 12.67 -32.60 -26.50
CA SER A 23 13.11 -31.21 -26.58
C SER A 23 12.08 -30.19 -26.08
N GLU A 24 12.53 -29.14 -25.39
CA GLU A 24 11.76 -27.88 -25.27
C GLU A 24 12.69 -26.67 -25.39
N ALA A 25 12.76 -26.19 -26.63
CA ALA A 25 13.10 -24.82 -26.99
C ALA A 25 11.94 -24.31 -27.86
N ALA A 26 11.48 -23.11 -27.51
CA ALA A 26 10.75 -22.13 -28.32
C ALA A 26 9.32 -22.44 -28.85
N SER A 27 8.43 -21.56 -28.36
CA SER A 27 7.39 -20.80 -29.07
C SER A 27 5.96 -21.33 -29.20
N GLU A 28 5.06 -20.41 -28.79
CA GLU A 28 3.72 -20.10 -29.29
C GLU A 28 2.52 -21.00 -28.95
N SER A 29 1.59 -20.44 -28.16
CA SER A 29 0.30 -20.04 -28.72
C SER A 29 -0.43 -19.01 -27.87
N THR A 30 -0.63 -17.88 -28.53
CA THR A 30 -1.64 -16.84 -28.38
C THR A 30 -3.00 -17.31 -27.83
N THR A 31 -3.54 -16.61 -26.84
CA THR A 31 -4.94 -16.14 -26.91
C THR A 31 -5.11 -14.86 -26.09
N GLU A 32 -5.32 -13.78 -26.84
CA GLU A 32 -6.25 -12.67 -26.57
C GLU A 32 -6.10 -11.85 -25.28
N ASN A 33 -5.31 -10.79 -25.43
CA ASN A 33 -5.82 -9.42 -25.43
C ASN A 33 -6.97 -9.09 -24.46
N THR A 34 -6.61 -8.50 -23.33
CA THR A 34 -7.07 -7.13 -23.07
C THR A 34 -5.90 -6.35 -22.51
N ALA A 35 -5.18 -5.69 -23.42
CA ALA A 35 -4.58 -4.42 -23.08
C ALA A 35 -5.72 -3.47 -22.64
N THR A 36 -5.89 -3.27 -21.34
CA THR A 36 -6.34 -1.96 -20.86
C THR A 36 -5.10 -1.22 -20.40
N GLN A 37 -4.74 -0.26 -21.25
CA GLN A 37 -3.85 0.85 -20.97
C GLN A 37 -4.23 1.48 -19.61
N GLY A 38 -3.25 1.61 -18.70
CA GLY A 38 -3.36 2.38 -17.47
C GLY A 38 -3.89 1.60 -16.27
N GLY A 39 -3.03 0.85 -15.59
CA GLY A 39 -3.34 0.29 -14.28
C GLY A 39 -2.06 0.17 -13.47
N GLY A 40 -1.88 1.04 -12.49
CA GLY A 40 -0.80 0.91 -11.52
C GLY A 40 -0.96 -0.35 -10.66
N GLN A 41 -0.16 -0.43 -9.60
CA GLN A 41 -0.19 -1.55 -8.65
C GLN A 41 -1.57 -1.80 -7.99
N SER A 42 -2.52 -0.88 -8.15
CA SER A 42 -3.93 -0.96 -7.75
C SER A 42 -4.68 -2.14 -8.38
N ALA A 43 -4.29 -2.57 -9.58
CA ALA A 43 -5.03 -3.57 -10.37
C ALA A 43 -4.52 -5.01 -10.18
N VAL A 44 -3.42 -5.21 -9.44
CA VAL A 44 -2.85 -6.54 -9.22
C VAL A 44 -3.57 -7.22 -8.05
N ILE A 45 -4.27 -8.31 -8.34
CA ILE A 45 -4.86 -9.20 -7.33
C ILE A 45 -4.02 -10.48 -7.34
N ASP A 46 -3.23 -10.68 -6.29
CA ASP A 46 -2.51 -11.93 -6.02
C ASP A 46 -3.09 -12.52 -4.72
N GLU A 47 -3.69 -13.70 -4.83
CA GLU A 47 -4.30 -14.45 -3.71
C GLU A 47 -3.28 -14.86 -2.63
N THR A 48 -1.98 -14.68 -2.90
CA THR A 48 -0.88 -15.04 -2.01
C THR A 48 -0.35 -13.87 -1.16
N SER A 49 -0.61 -12.63 -1.58
CA SER A 49 -0.04 -11.42 -0.98
C SER A 49 -1.03 -10.71 -0.06
N ASN A 50 -0.54 -10.10 1.02
CA ASN A 50 -1.39 -9.34 1.94
C ASN A 50 -2.04 -8.14 1.18
N PRO A 51 -3.31 -7.80 1.44
CA PRO A 51 -3.97 -6.72 0.72
C PRO A 51 -3.28 -5.37 0.95
N ASN A 52 -3.23 -4.53 -0.09
CA ASN A 52 -2.69 -3.19 -0.02
C ASN A 52 -3.66 -2.21 0.67
N ILE A 53 -3.22 -0.98 0.95
CA ILE A 53 -4.03 0.03 1.66
C ILE A 53 -5.39 0.25 1.00
N VAL A 54 -5.43 0.37 -0.33
CA VAL A 54 -6.67 0.62 -1.07
C VAL A 54 -7.61 -0.58 -1.02
N GLN A 55 -7.07 -1.79 -1.11
CA GLN A 55 -7.84 -3.05 -1.02
C GLN A 55 -8.44 -3.21 0.39
N VAL A 56 -7.67 -2.96 1.44
CA VAL A 56 -8.16 -3.02 2.84
C VAL A 56 -9.24 -1.96 3.10
N ALA A 57 -9.02 -0.72 2.65
CA ALA A 57 -10.01 0.35 2.78
C ALA A 57 -11.29 0.05 1.99
N SER A 58 -11.16 -0.51 0.78
CA SER A 58 -12.31 -0.87 -0.08
C SER A 58 -13.12 -2.05 0.46
N GLY A 59 -12.49 -2.98 1.18
CA GLY A 59 -13.17 -4.08 1.86
C GLY A 59 -13.86 -3.68 3.18
N SER A 60 -13.57 -2.49 3.71
CA SER A 60 -14.07 -2.03 5.00
C SER A 60 -15.30 -1.15 4.86
N LYS A 61 -16.42 -1.54 5.47
CA LYS A 61 -17.68 -0.77 5.45
C LYS A 61 -17.54 0.62 6.09
N ASP A 62 -16.68 0.74 7.09
CA ASP A 62 -16.49 1.98 7.85
C ASP A 62 -15.62 3.03 7.12
N HIS A 63 -15.07 2.69 5.94
CA HIS A 63 -14.18 3.56 5.17
C HIS A 63 -14.73 3.90 3.77
N SER A 64 -16.01 3.63 3.50
CA SER A 64 -16.62 3.86 2.19
C SER A 64 -16.54 5.31 1.71
N THR A 65 -16.67 6.29 2.62
CA THR A 65 -16.55 7.71 2.29
C THR A 65 -15.14 8.07 1.87
N LEU A 66 -14.14 7.55 2.59
CA LEU A 66 -12.72 7.73 2.25
C LEU A 66 -12.39 7.14 0.88
N VAL A 67 -12.85 5.93 0.58
CA VAL A 67 -12.61 5.27 -0.72
C VAL A 67 -13.21 6.10 -1.87
N THR A 68 -14.40 6.68 -1.65
CA THR A 68 -15.04 7.57 -2.63
C THR A 68 -14.21 8.84 -2.86
N ALA A 69 -13.71 9.46 -1.78
CA ALA A 69 -12.83 10.62 -1.85
C ALA A 69 -11.51 10.32 -2.58
N VAL A 70 -10.85 9.19 -2.28
CA VAL A 70 -9.59 8.77 -2.91
C VAL A 70 -9.78 8.52 -4.41
N LYS A 71 -10.93 7.94 -4.80
CA LYS A 71 -11.29 7.77 -6.22
C LYS A 71 -11.52 9.12 -6.91
N ALA A 72 -12.25 10.03 -6.28
CA ALA A 72 -12.49 11.38 -6.83
C ALA A 72 -11.20 12.21 -6.97
N ALA A 73 -10.25 12.01 -6.06
CA ALA A 73 -8.94 12.67 -6.08
C ALA A 73 -7.90 11.97 -6.98
N GLU A 74 -8.25 10.84 -7.60
CA GLU A 74 -7.34 10.02 -8.44
C GLU A 74 -6.05 9.57 -7.71
N LEU A 75 -6.13 9.36 -6.38
CA LEU A 75 -5.00 8.94 -5.56
C LEU A 75 -4.87 7.42 -5.41
N VAL A 76 -5.78 6.66 -6.01
CA VAL A 76 -5.82 5.18 -5.95
C VAL A 76 -4.48 4.57 -6.35
N ASP A 77 -3.89 5.03 -7.45
CA ASP A 77 -2.63 4.51 -7.95
C ASP A 77 -1.42 4.88 -7.08
N VAL A 78 -1.45 6.08 -6.48
CA VAL A 78 -0.40 6.53 -5.57
C VAL A 78 -0.41 5.70 -4.29
N LEU A 79 -1.58 5.47 -3.70
CA LEU A 79 -1.74 4.71 -2.46
C LEU A 79 -1.62 3.19 -2.65
N SER A 80 -1.67 2.70 -3.88
CA SER A 80 -1.43 1.29 -4.20
C SER A 80 0.02 0.99 -4.57
N ASN A 81 0.86 2.02 -4.75
CA ASN A 81 2.26 1.82 -5.09
C ASN A 81 3.04 1.12 -3.96
N ALA A 82 4.15 0.50 -4.37
CA ALA A 82 5.15 -0.11 -3.50
C ALA A 82 5.92 0.97 -2.74
N GLY A 83 5.75 0.99 -1.44
CA GLY A 83 6.46 1.85 -0.50
C GLY A 83 5.79 1.69 0.85
N PRO A 84 6.48 1.87 1.99
CA PRO A 84 5.78 1.92 3.25
C PRO A 84 5.02 3.24 3.32
N PHE A 85 3.70 3.18 3.24
CA PHE A 85 2.83 4.33 3.51
C PHE A 85 2.18 4.15 4.87
N THR A 86 1.97 5.25 5.58
CA THR A 86 1.07 5.26 6.74
C THR A 86 -0.10 6.16 6.42
N VAL A 87 -1.30 5.60 6.37
CA VAL A 87 -2.52 6.34 6.06
C VAL A 87 -3.37 6.43 7.31
N PHE A 88 -3.68 7.66 7.72
CA PHE A 88 -4.65 7.94 8.76
C PHE A 88 -6.05 7.91 8.13
N ALA A 89 -6.77 6.79 8.28
CA ALA A 89 -8.07 6.59 7.68
C ALA A 89 -9.19 7.02 8.64
N PRO A 90 -9.87 8.15 8.38
CA PRO A 90 -11.07 8.52 9.13
C PRO A 90 -12.22 7.54 8.85
N THR A 91 -12.92 7.16 9.92
CA THR A 91 -14.17 6.37 9.80
C THR A 91 -15.30 7.21 9.20
N ASN A 92 -16.35 6.58 8.69
CA ASN A 92 -17.56 7.28 8.23
C ASN A 92 -18.13 8.20 9.33
N ALA A 93 -18.09 7.76 10.59
CA ALA A 93 -18.51 8.58 11.73
C ALA A 93 -17.64 9.83 11.93
N ALA A 94 -16.36 9.79 11.55
CA ALA A 94 -15.48 10.97 11.57
C ALA A 94 -15.92 12.02 10.55
N PHE A 95 -16.38 11.58 9.37
CA PHE A 95 -16.94 12.48 8.35
C PHE A 95 -18.28 13.08 8.79
N ASP A 96 -19.13 12.31 9.49
CA ASP A 96 -20.42 12.78 9.99
C ASP A 96 -20.30 13.85 11.09
N LYS A 97 -19.17 13.89 11.81
CA LYS A 97 -18.87 14.94 12.79
C LYS A 97 -18.54 16.29 12.16
N LEU A 98 -18.16 16.31 10.88
CA LEU A 98 -17.87 17.57 10.20
C LEU A 98 -19.17 18.37 10.01
N PRO A 99 -19.11 19.71 10.01
CA PRO A 99 -20.27 20.53 9.71
C PRO A 99 -20.86 20.13 8.35
N LYS A 100 -22.19 19.97 8.29
CA LYS A 100 -22.93 19.71 7.04
C LYS A 100 -22.51 20.74 5.96
N GLY A 101 -22.26 20.29 4.74
CA GLY A 101 -21.68 21.12 3.68
C GLY A 101 -20.16 21.01 3.53
N THR A 102 -19.42 20.55 4.55
CA THR A 102 -17.95 20.47 4.46
C THR A 102 -17.50 19.38 3.48
N VAL A 103 -18.01 18.16 3.65
CA VAL A 103 -17.66 17.03 2.77
C VAL A 103 -18.18 17.25 1.36
N GLU A 104 -19.41 17.77 1.24
CA GLU A 104 -20.02 18.10 -0.05
C GLU A 104 -19.22 19.16 -0.80
N GLY A 105 -18.78 20.23 -0.11
CA GLY A 105 -17.90 21.25 -0.66
C GLY A 105 -16.53 20.73 -1.06
N LEU A 106 -15.97 19.75 -0.33
CA LEU A 106 -14.70 19.12 -0.70
C LEU A 106 -14.82 18.17 -1.90
N LEU A 107 -16.00 17.62 -2.15
CA LEU A 107 -16.30 16.75 -3.30
C LEU A 107 -16.73 17.54 -4.54
N GLU A 108 -16.83 18.87 -4.47
CA GLU A 108 -17.15 19.68 -5.64
C GLU A 108 -16.03 19.59 -6.70
N PRO A 109 -16.38 19.58 -8.01
CA PRO A 109 -15.39 19.42 -9.09
C PRO A 109 -14.34 20.54 -9.12
N GLY A 110 -14.65 21.73 -8.60
CA GLY A 110 -13.70 22.83 -8.45
C GLY A 110 -12.77 22.73 -7.24
N LYS A 111 -12.91 21.67 -6.43
CA LYS A 111 -12.24 21.48 -5.13
C LYS A 111 -11.40 20.21 -5.07
N LYS A 112 -11.20 19.56 -6.21
CA LYS A 112 -10.35 18.37 -6.32
C LYS A 112 -8.93 18.57 -5.77
N ASP A 113 -8.33 19.74 -5.98
CA ASP A 113 -7.00 20.05 -5.43
C ASP A 113 -7.03 20.18 -3.90
N ASP A 114 -8.09 20.80 -3.35
CA ASP A 114 -8.30 20.88 -1.90
C ASP A 114 -8.51 19.46 -1.32
N LEU A 115 -9.27 18.58 -2.01
CA LEU A 115 -9.46 17.18 -1.61
C LEU A 115 -8.16 16.38 -1.65
N LYS A 116 -7.38 16.52 -2.73
CA LYS A 116 -6.08 15.86 -2.88
C LYS A 116 -5.13 16.29 -1.77
N ASN A 117 -5.05 17.59 -1.48
CA ASN A 117 -4.28 18.14 -0.38
C ASN A 117 -4.67 17.51 0.97
N ILE A 118 -5.97 17.42 1.26
CA ILE A 118 -6.45 16.79 2.51
C ILE A 118 -6.06 15.31 2.59
N LEU A 119 -6.21 14.55 1.49
CA LEU A 119 -5.83 13.14 1.47
C LEU A 119 -4.32 12.94 1.60
N GLU A 120 -3.52 13.82 1.00
CA GLU A 120 -2.07 13.88 1.20
C GLU A 120 -1.71 14.24 2.65
N TYR A 121 -2.51 15.09 3.32
CA TYR A 121 -2.32 15.40 4.75
C TYR A 121 -2.67 14.23 5.67
N HIS A 122 -3.47 13.27 5.22
CA HIS A 122 -3.71 12.00 5.93
C HIS A 122 -2.67 10.93 5.59
N THR A 123 -1.73 11.22 4.68
CA THR A 123 -0.75 10.24 4.21
C THR A 123 0.65 10.65 4.63
N TYR A 124 1.32 9.73 5.32
CA TYR A 124 2.73 9.82 5.67
C TYR A 124 3.56 8.84 4.83
N VAL A 125 4.71 9.29 4.33
CA VAL A 125 5.67 8.43 3.63
C VAL A 125 6.60 7.83 4.65
N GLY A 126 6.38 6.56 4.96
CA GLY A 126 7.14 5.81 5.96
C GLY A 126 6.27 4.81 6.71
N ASN A 127 6.91 3.90 7.43
CA ASN A 127 6.24 2.97 8.32
C ASN A 127 6.20 3.58 9.73
N LEU A 128 5.05 4.11 10.12
CA LEU A 128 4.89 4.71 11.42
C LEU A 128 4.03 3.78 12.28
N LYS A 129 4.65 2.95 13.11
CA LYS A 129 3.92 2.11 14.08
C LYS A 129 3.62 2.92 15.33
N THR A 130 2.48 2.65 15.97
CA THR A 130 2.12 3.22 17.28
C THR A 130 3.16 2.94 18.37
N GLU A 131 3.97 1.89 18.23
CA GLU A 131 5.09 1.56 19.13
C GLU A 131 6.26 2.55 19.04
N TYR A 132 6.49 3.12 17.85
CA TYR A 132 7.56 4.10 17.62
C TYR A 132 7.10 5.54 17.82
N MET A 133 5.79 5.74 17.97
CA MET A 133 5.18 7.04 18.26
C MET A 133 5.42 7.45 19.71
N GLN A 134 6.11 8.56 19.90
CA GLN A 134 6.38 9.20 21.18
C GLN A 134 5.56 10.48 21.32
N ASP A 135 5.29 10.85 22.57
CA ASP A 135 4.56 12.08 22.88
C ASP A 135 5.34 13.32 22.42
N GLY A 136 4.63 14.25 21.77
CA GLY A 136 5.20 15.50 21.28
C GLY A 136 5.97 15.39 19.95
N GLN A 137 6.04 14.21 19.34
CA GLN A 137 6.65 14.07 18.00
C GLN A 137 5.80 14.73 16.92
N GLU A 138 6.46 15.29 15.92
CA GLU A 138 5.82 15.85 14.75
C GLU A 138 6.28 15.10 13.49
N TYR A 139 5.32 14.76 12.63
CA TYR A 139 5.59 14.08 11.36
C TYR A 139 5.11 14.94 10.21
N GLU A 140 5.97 15.14 9.22
CA GLU A 140 5.64 15.82 7.99
C GLU A 140 4.91 14.87 7.04
N GLN A 141 3.72 15.27 6.62
CA GLN A 141 2.84 14.52 5.72
C GLN A 141 3.20 14.81 4.26
N VAL A 142 2.60 14.07 3.31
CA VAL A 142 2.84 14.27 1.87
C VAL A 142 2.55 15.71 1.43
N ASN A 143 1.59 16.38 2.06
CA ASN A 143 1.27 17.77 1.77
C ASN A 143 2.25 18.80 2.39
N ALA A 144 3.36 18.38 3.01
CA ALA A 144 4.25 19.21 3.84
C ALA A 144 3.58 19.79 5.12
N GLY A 145 2.31 19.47 5.37
CA GLY A 145 1.66 19.73 6.63
C GLY A 145 2.24 18.85 7.75
N LYS A 146 2.29 19.37 8.98
CA LYS A 146 2.75 18.62 10.14
C LYS A 146 1.56 18.08 10.93
N ILE A 147 1.65 16.83 11.35
CA ILE A 147 0.79 16.26 12.39
C ILE A 147 1.61 16.15 13.68
N LYS A 148 0.95 16.39 14.81
CA LYS A 148 1.54 16.16 16.14
C LYS A 148 0.99 14.88 16.71
N ILE A 149 1.87 14.03 17.22
CA ILE A 149 1.49 12.87 17.99
C ILE A 149 1.46 13.24 19.46
N THR A 150 0.38 12.87 20.13
CA THR A 150 0.21 13.02 21.57
C THR A 150 -0.13 11.67 22.15
N LYS A 151 0.58 11.25 23.20
CA LYS A 151 0.33 9.98 23.87
C LYS A 151 -0.21 10.24 25.27
N VAL A 152 -1.42 9.76 25.53
CA VAL A 152 -2.08 9.89 26.83
C VAL A 152 -2.32 8.48 27.38
N GLY A 153 -1.42 8.04 28.27
CA GLY A 153 -1.40 6.65 28.73
C GLY A 153 -1.10 5.68 27.59
N ASP A 154 -2.01 4.73 27.36
CA ASP A 154 -1.90 3.74 26.27
C ASP A 154 -2.52 4.21 24.95
N LYS A 155 -3.20 5.37 24.96
CA LYS A 155 -3.86 5.92 23.78
C LYS A 155 -2.94 6.87 23.03
N VAL A 156 -3.00 6.78 21.70
CA VAL A 156 -2.25 7.65 20.80
C VAL A 156 -3.22 8.56 20.03
N PHE A 157 -2.89 9.84 19.99
CA PHE A 157 -3.67 10.88 19.34
C PHE A 157 -2.85 11.55 18.25
N VAL A 158 -3.48 11.79 17.11
CA VAL A 158 -2.92 12.49 15.96
C VAL A 158 -3.64 13.83 15.84
N ASN A 159 -2.94 14.92 16.14
CA ASN A 159 -3.49 16.27 16.13
C ASN A 159 -4.78 16.42 16.98
N GLY A 160 -4.86 15.64 18.07
CA GLY A 160 -6.04 15.56 18.96
C GLY A 160 -7.06 14.46 18.61
N SER A 161 -6.93 13.81 17.45
CA SER A 161 -7.81 12.69 17.02
C SER A 161 -7.27 11.34 17.51
N GLU A 162 -8.07 10.56 18.22
CA GLU A 162 -7.66 9.25 18.74
C GLU A 162 -7.48 8.22 17.61
N ILE A 163 -6.35 7.49 17.63
CA ILE A 163 -6.17 6.27 16.83
C ILE A 163 -6.90 5.12 17.52
N VAL A 164 -7.95 4.61 16.89
CA VAL A 164 -8.76 3.50 17.45
C VAL A 164 -8.22 2.13 17.06
N ALA A 165 -7.59 2.02 15.90
CA ALA A 165 -7.04 0.76 15.41
C ALA A 165 -5.86 1.01 14.46
N SER A 166 -4.98 0.02 14.37
CA SER A 166 -3.84 0.00 13.45
C SER A 166 -3.86 -1.30 12.68
N ILE A 167 -3.96 -1.22 11.35
CA ILE A 167 -4.07 -2.37 10.46
C ILE A 167 -2.83 -2.40 9.56
N PRO A 168 -1.93 -3.38 9.71
CA PRO A 168 -0.79 -3.53 8.81
C PRO A 168 -1.26 -4.04 7.43
N THR A 169 -0.71 -3.47 6.37
CA THR A 169 -0.98 -3.84 4.97
C THR A 169 0.32 -4.21 4.25
N SER A 170 0.25 -4.71 3.01
CA SER A 170 1.47 -5.07 2.25
C SER A 170 2.36 -3.87 1.90
N ASN A 171 1.75 -2.71 1.69
CA ASN A 171 2.44 -1.46 1.34
C ASN A 171 2.33 -0.40 2.46
N GLY A 172 2.18 -0.81 3.72
CA GLY A 172 2.04 0.18 4.78
C GLY A 172 1.28 -0.21 6.04
N ILE A 173 0.72 0.81 6.68
CA ILE A 173 -0.14 0.71 7.86
C ILE A 173 -1.30 1.69 7.70
N ILE A 174 -2.50 1.23 8.02
CA ILE A 174 -3.68 2.08 8.16
C ILE A 174 -3.91 2.34 9.64
N HIS A 175 -3.90 3.60 10.04
CA HIS A 175 -4.36 4.02 11.36
C HIS A 175 -5.79 4.54 11.25
N VAL A 176 -6.72 3.81 11.85
CA VAL A 176 -8.12 4.23 11.90
C VAL A 176 -8.24 5.34 12.93
N ILE A 177 -8.80 6.48 12.53
CA ILE A 177 -8.98 7.66 13.38
C ILE A 177 -10.45 8.09 13.46
N ASN A 178 -10.80 8.76 14.55
CA ASN A 178 -12.17 9.16 14.84
C ASN A 178 -12.58 10.54 14.33
N ASP A 179 -11.62 11.34 13.84
CA ASP A 179 -11.86 12.69 13.30
C ASP A 179 -11.08 12.88 12.01
N VAL A 180 -11.58 13.73 11.11
CA VAL A 180 -10.90 14.07 9.85
C VAL A 180 -9.84 15.14 10.11
N LEU A 181 -8.61 14.89 9.65
CA LEU A 181 -7.49 15.83 9.77
C LEU A 181 -7.58 16.90 8.68
N LEU A 182 -7.79 18.15 9.08
CA LEU A 182 -7.81 19.28 8.15
C LEU A 182 -6.49 20.07 8.25
N PRO A 183 -5.76 20.26 7.14
CA PRO A 183 -4.56 21.08 7.15
C PRO A 183 -4.94 22.54 7.46
N LYS A 184 -4.17 23.20 8.34
CA LYS A 184 -4.33 24.62 8.60
C LYS A 184 -3.76 25.40 7.41
N LYS A 185 -4.60 26.22 6.76
CA LYS A 185 -4.15 27.17 5.72
C LYS A 185 -3.27 28.26 6.31
#